data_AF-A0AAE3H5F1-F1
#
_entry.id   AF-A0AAE3H5F1-F1
#
_cell.length_a   1.000
_cell.length_b   1.000
_cell.length_c   1.000
_cell.angle_alpha   90.00
_cell.angle_beta   90.00
_cell.angle_gamma   90.00
#
_symmetry.space_group_name_H-M   'P 1'
#
loop_
_entity.id
_entity.type
_entity.pdbx_description
1 polymer ?
#
loop_
_entity_poly.entity_id
_entity_poly.type
_entity_poly.pdbx_seq_one_letter_code
_entity_poly.pdbx_strand_id
1 'polypeptide(L)'
;MNKWKVAFWVCFTTLILVLALGLYSIIDQGVTLTYMKDGYKDTENDLNSLTKIINETDLSKEQIQQSLTKHKLFEYMDFKSDTVSLDRITLLFKDNKLNKITKQW
;
A
#
# COMPACT_ATOMS: atom_id res chain seq x y z
N MET A 1 38.93 -42.98 4.74
CA MET A 1 37.56 -42.40 4.72
C MET A 1 36.86 -42.87 3.46
N ASN A 2 35.63 -43.41 3.54
CA ASN A 2 34.95 -44.00 2.38
C ASN A 2 34.44 -42.89 1.45
N LYS A 3 34.99 -42.80 0.22
CA LYS A 3 34.72 -41.72 -0.74
C LYS A 3 33.23 -41.52 -1.03
N TRP A 4 32.48 -42.62 -1.09
CA TRP A 4 31.02 -42.59 -1.29
C TRP A 4 30.26 -41.94 -0.13
N LYS A 5 30.70 -42.14 1.11
CA LYS A 5 30.07 -41.50 2.27
C LYS A 5 30.27 -39.98 2.24
N VAL A 6 31.44 -39.52 1.83
CA VAL A 6 31.74 -38.08 1.71
C VAL A 6 30.87 -37.44 0.64
N ALA A 7 30.79 -38.06 -0.55
CA ALA A 7 29.95 -37.58 -1.65
C ALA A 7 28.46 -37.49 -1.23
N PHE A 8 27.96 -38.52 -0.52
CA PHE A 8 26.60 -38.50 0.01
C PHE A 8 26.34 -37.29 0.92
N TRP A 9 27.22 -37.04 1.89
CA TRP A 9 27.05 -35.93 2.83
C TRP A 9 27.15 -34.56 2.14
N VAL A 10 28.02 -34.40 1.14
CA VAL A 10 28.10 -33.17 0.34
C VAL A 10 26.82 -32.92 -0.45
N CYS A 11 26.28 -33.95 -1.11
CA CYS A 11 25.02 -33.83 -1.83
C CYS A 11 23.85 -33.55 -0.88
N PHE A 12 23.82 -34.23 0.26
CA PHE A 12 22.76 -34.08 1.26
C PHE A 12 22.75 -32.69 1.90
N THR A 13 23.92 -32.18 2.27
CA THR A 13 24.04 -30.82 2.83
C THR A 13 23.69 -29.75 1.80
N THR A 14 24.14 -29.90 0.55
CA THR A 14 23.73 -29.03 -0.56
C THR A 14 22.22 -29.05 -0.76
N LEU A 15 21.60 -30.24 -0.73
CA LEU A 15 20.14 -30.37 -0.86
C LEU A 15 19.41 -29.63 0.26
N ILE A 16 19.83 -29.81 1.52
CA ILE A 16 19.25 -29.10 2.66
C ILE A 16 19.37 -27.58 2.48
N LEU A 17 20.55 -27.10 2.05
CA LEU A 17 20.79 -25.68 1.85
C LEU A 17 19.89 -25.10 0.74
N VAL A 18 19.73 -25.82 -0.37
CA VAL A 18 18.82 -25.43 -1.46
C VAL A 18 17.37 -25.37 -0.97
N LEU A 19 16.93 -26.36 -0.17
CA LEU A 19 15.57 -26.37 0.39
C LEU A 19 15.34 -25.18 1.35
N ALA A 20 16.32 -24.88 2.21
CA ALA A 20 16.22 -23.77 3.15
C ALA A 20 16.16 -22.41 2.44
N LEU A 21 17.02 -22.19 1.45
CA LEU A 21 17.02 -20.96 0.63
C LEU A 21 15.74 -20.84 -0.21
N GLY A 22 15.26 -21.96 -0.76
CA GLY A 22 14.00 -22.00 -1.52
C GLY A 22 12.80 -21.63 -0.65
N LEU A 23 12.70 -22.19 0.56
CA LEU A 23 11.65 -21.85 1.51
C LEU A 23 11.70 -20.36 1.89
N TYR A 24 12.90 -19.84 2.19
CA TYR A 24 13.08 -18.42 2.48
C TYR A 24 12.61 -17.53 1.33
N SER A 25 12.98 -17.85 0.09
CA SER A 25 12.57 -17.08 -1.09
C SER A 25 11.05 -17.09 -1.31
N ILE A 26 10.37 -18.21 -1.06
CA ILE A 26 8.90 -18.28 -1.17
C ILE A 26 8.23 -17.37 -0.14
N ILE A 27 8.73 -17.35 1.10
CA ILE A 27 8.21 -16.48 2.16
C ILE A 27 8.41 -15.01 1.78
N ASP A 28 9.63 -14.65 1.36
CA ASP A 28 9.98 -13.29 0.96
C ASP A 28 9.11 -12.77 -0.22
N GLN A 29 8.91 -13.62 -1.24
CA GLN A 29 8.01 -13.31 -2.35
C GLN A 29 6.56 -13.15 -1.89
N GLY A 30 6.09 -13.96 -0.94
CA GLY A 30 4.75 -13.84 -0.38
C GLY A 30 4.53 -12.53 0.37
N VAL A 31 5.52 -12.11 1.17
CA VAL A 31 5.51 -10.82 1.86
C VAL A 31 5.51 -9.67 0.84
N THR A 32 6.39 -9.73 -0.16
CA THR A 32 6.47 -8.72 -1.22
C THR A 32 5.14 -8.59 -1.98
N LEU A 33 4.54 -9.71 -2.38
CA LEU A 33 3.25 -9.71 -3.08
C LEU A 33 2.14 -9.11 -2.22
N THR A 34 2.17 -9.34 -0.91
CA THR A 34 1.20 -8.79 0.03
C THR A 34 1.31 -7.26 0.09
N TYR A 35 2.52 -6.72 0.27
CA TYR A 35 2.73 -5.28 0.27
C TYR A 35 2.38 -4.62 -1.07
N MET A 36 2.70 -5.27 -2.20
CA MET A 36 2.30 -4.78 -3.52
C MET A 36 0.78 -4.72 -3.65
N LYS A 37 0.09 -5.78 -3.23
CA LYS A 37 -1.37 -5.85 -3.26
C LYS A 37 -1.99 -4.76 -2.40
N ASP A 38 -1.48 -4.53 -1.19
CA ASP A 38 -1.96 -3.47 -0.31
C ASP A 38 -1.73 -2.08 -0.95
N GLY A 39 -0.54 -1.85 -1.51
CA GLY A 39 -0.25 -0.59 -2.22
C GLY A 39 -1.14 -0.35 -3.45
N TYR A 40 -1.50 -1.39 -4.20
CA TYR A 40 -2.47 -1.27 -5.29
C TYR A 40 -3.88 -0.97 -4.78
N LYS A 41 -4.32 -1.66 -3.72
CA LYS A 41 -5.61 -1.42 -3.09
C LYS A 41 -5.73 0.02 -2.57
N ASP A 42 -4.67 0.53 -1.96
CA ASP A 42 -4.61 1.91 -1.49
C ASP A 42 -4.71 2.92 -2.64
N THR A 43 -4.02 2.63 -3.76
CA THR A 43 -4.12 3.45 -4.98
C THR A 43 -5.54 3.43 -5.57
N GLU A 44 -6.20 2.27 -5.57
CA GLU A 44 -7.57 2.11 -6.04
C GLU A 44 -8.57 2.84 -5.13
N ASN A 45 -8.39 2.79 -3.81
CA ASN A 45 -9.21 3.52 -2.85
C ASN A 45 -9.10 5.04 -3.05
N ASP A 46 -7.89 5.55 -3.25
CA ASP A 46 -7.68 6.96 -3.56
C ASP A 46 -8.35 7.36 -4.88
N LEU A 47 -8.22 6.55 -5.93
CA LEU A 47 -8.85 6.81 -7.21
C LEU A 47 -10.39 6.82 -7.11
N ASN A 48 -10.96 5.88 -6.37
CA ASN A 48 -12.39 5.82 -6.10
C ASN A 48 -12.85 7.07 -5.31
N SER A 49 -12.07 7.47 -4.32
CA SER A 49 -12.32 8.68 -3.53
C SER A 49 -12.27 9.94 -4.39
N LEU A 50 -11.25 10.07 -5.25
CA LEU A 50 -11.12 11.18 -6.18
C LEU A 50 -12.27 11.22 -7.19
N THR A 51 -12.65 10.07 -7.74
CA THR A 51 -13.78 9.97 -8.66
C THR A 51 -15.06 10.46 -8.00
N LYS A 52 -15.29 10.06 -6.75
CA LYS A 52 -16.43 10.50 -5.95
C LYS A 52 -16.38 12.01 -5.67
N ILE A 53 -15.23 12.53 -5.25
CA ILE A 53 -15.03 13.95 -4.99
C ILE A 53 -15.32 14.78 -6.25
N ILE A 54 -14.75 14.42 -7.39
CA ILE A 54 -14.86 15.20 -8.63
C ILE A 54 -16.28 15.14 -9.19
N ASN A 55 -16.94 13.98 -9.15
CA ASN A 55 -18.22 13.79 -9.82
C ASN A 55 -19.44 14.11 -8.94
N GLU A 56 -19.33 13.98 -7.61
CA GLU A 56 -20.48 14.05 -6.70
C GLU A 56 -20.43 15.26 -5.75
N THR A 57 -19.36 16.06 -5.75
CA THR A 57 -19.24 17.23 -4.87
C THR A 57 -19.06 18.53 -5.66
N ASP A 58 -19.28 19.66 -5.00
CA ASP A 58 -18.98 21.00 -5.53
C ASP A 58 -17.52 21.44 -5.26
N LEU A 59 -16.68 20.48 -4.87
CA LEU A 59 -15.30 20.64 -4.43
C LEU A 59 -15.11 21.49 -3.17
N SER A 60 -16.18 21.81 -2.43
CA SER A 60 -16.06 22.42 -1.10
C SER A 60 -15.46 21.45 -0.09
N LYS A 61 -14.73 21.98 0.88
CA LYS A 61 -14.13 21.18 1.97
C LYS A 61 -15.21 20.42 2.74
N GLU A 62 -16.36 21.04 2.98
CA GLU A 62 -17.49 20.46 3.69
C GLU A 62 -18.12 19.28 2.93
N GLN A 63 -18.38 19.42 1.62
CA GLN A 63 -18.94 18.33 0.81
C GLN A 63 -17.94 17.18 0.66
N ILE A 64 -16.65 17.49 0.50
CA ILE A 64 -15.59 16.48 0.43
C ILE A 64 -15.49 15.71 1.75
N GLN A 65 -15.55 16.40 2.89
CA GLN A 65 -15.58 15.76 4.20
C GLN A 65 -16.78 14.81 4.34
N GLN A 66 -17.98 15.25 3.94
CA GLN A 66 -19.19 14.41 3.97
C GLN A 66 -19.04 13.17 3.06
N SER A 67 -18.48 13.36 1.87
CA SER A 67 -18.24 12.30 0.90
C SER A 67 -17.24 11.24 1.40
N LEU A 68 -16.27 11.65 2.22
CA LEU A 68 -15.21 10.79 2.77
C LEU A 68 -15.55 10.14 4.11
N THR A 69 -16.74 10.37 4.68
CA THR A 69 -17.15 9.79 5.99
C THR A 69 -17.02 8.26 6.09
N LYS A 70 -17.11 7.54 4.97
CA LYS A 70 -16.97 6.08 4.91
C LYS A 70 -15.54 5.61 4.58
N HIS A 71 -14.59 6.53 4.43
CA HIS A 71 -13.20 6.21 4.12
C HIS A 71 -12.52 5.57 5.34
N LYS A 72 -11.70 4.54 5.14
CA LYS A 72 -11.02 3.81 6.24
C LYS A 72 -10.15 4.70 7.14
N LEU A 73 -9.62 5.78 6.56
CA LEU A 73 -8.76 6.75 7.27
C LEU A 73 -9.51 7.97 7.80
N PHE A 74 -10.84 8.05 7.66
CA PHE A 74 -11.60 9.28 7.94
C PHE A 74 -11.35 9.85 9.34
N GLU A 75 -11.29 8.98 10.36
CA GLU A 75 -11.05 9.39 11.75
C GLU A 75 -9.67 10.03 11.98
N TYR A 76 -8.71 9.76 11.09
CA TYR A 76 -7.34 10.28 11.16
C TYR A 76 -7.11 11.49 10.24
N MET A 77 -8.11 11.89 9.45
CA MET A 77 -8.00 13.03 8.54
C MET A 77 -8.20 14.35 9.28
N ASP A 78 -7.30 15.30 9.06
CA ASP A 78 -7.40 16.65 9.63
C ASP A 78 -8.09 17.64 8.67
N PHE A 79 -9.42 17.65 8.69
CA PHE A 79 -10.22 18.62 7.96
C PHE A 79 -10.23 20.03 8.59
N LYS A 80 -9.61 20.24 9.76
CA LYS A 80 -9.45 21.59 10.33
C LYS A 80 -8.34 22.35 9.63
N SER A 81 -7.34 21.63 9.11
CA SER A 81 -6.28 22.21 8.29
C SER A 81 -6.70 22.40 6.83
N ASP A 82 -5.88 23.09 6.04
CA ASP A 82 -6.03 23.19 4.59
C ASP A 82 -5.41 22.01 3.83
N THR A 83 -4.94 20.98 4.53
CA THR A 83 -4.21 19.85 3.96
C THR A 83 -4.77 18.55 4.51
N VAL A 84 -5.51 17.81 3.69
CA VAL A 84 -6.07 16.51 4.08
C VAL A 84 -5.36 15.41 3.32
N SER A 85 -4.79 14.45 4.04
CA SER A 85 -4.12 13.29 3.43
C SER A 85 -5.04 12.08 3.41
N LEU A 86 -5.05 11.35 2.29
CA LEU A 86 -5.66 10.04 2.16
C LEU A 86 -4.55 8.97 2.21
N ASP A 87 -4.66 7.89 1.44
CA ASP A 87 -3.69 6.81 1.48
C ASP A 87 -2.39 7.17 0.78
N ARG A 88 -2.44 7.72 -0.44
CA ARG A 88 -1.28 8.05 -1.28
C ARG A 88 -1.32 9.45 -1.88
N ILE A 89 -2.39 10.19 -1.60
CA ILE A 89 -2.61 11.55 -2.10
C ILE A 89 -2.92 12.53 -0.97
N THR A 90 -2.66 13.80 -1.25
CA THR A 90 -3.00 14.93 -0.38
C THR A 90 -3.89 15.91 -1.14
N LEU A 91 -4.99 16.29 -0.51
CA LEU A 91 -5.91 17.31 -0.93
C LEU A 91 -5.51 18.63 -0.30
N LEU A 92 -5.21 19.63 -1.12
CA LEU A 92 -4.85 20.97 -0.71
C LEU A 92 -6.03 21.91 -0.97
N PHE A 93 -6.52 22.52 0.09
CA PHE A 93 -7.65 23.43 0.06
C PHE A 93 -7.17 24.88 0.05
N LYS A 94 -7.95 25.74 -0.59
CA LYS A 94 -7.80 27.19 -0.54
C LYS A 94 -9.20 27.80 -0.56
N ASP A 95 -9.46 28.77 0.30
CA ASP A 95 -10.77 29.44 0.39
C ASP A 95 -11.94 28.44 0.52
N ASN A 96 -11.77 27.42 1.37
CA ASN A 96 -12.70 26.30 1.60
C ASN A 96 -13.06 25.45 0.36
N LYS A 97 -12.28 25.52 -0.72
CA LYS A 97 -12.43 24.64 -1.89
C LYS A 97 -11.16 23.87 -2.21
N LEU A 98 -11.32 22.70 -2.82
CA LEU A 98 -10.21 21.91 -3.32
C LEU A 98 -9.49 22.71 -4.41
N ASN A 99 -8.22 23.00 -4.16
CA ASN A 99 -7.38 23.79 -5.06
C ASN A 99 -6.37 22.90 -5.79
N LYS A 100 -5.81 21.89 -5.13
CA LYS A 100 -4.81 21.01 -5.72
C LYS A 100 -4.83 19.61 -5.11
N ILE A 101 -4.48 18.61 -5.90
CA ILE A 101 -4.20 17.25 -5.45
C ILE A 101 -2.73 16.95 -5.72
N THR A 102 -2.01 16.42 -4.74
CA THR A 102 -0.61 16.01 -4.88
C THR A 102 -0.41 14.57 -4.44
N LYS A 103 0.51 13.86 -5.08
CA LYS A 103 0.94 12.53 -4.61
C LYS A 103 1.83 12.68 -3.38
N GLN A 104 1.77 11.73 -2.46
CA GLN A 104 2.65 11.69 -1.29
C GLN A 104 4.01 11.02 -1.57
N TRP A 105 4.20 10.43 -2.76
CA TRP A 105 5.44 9.83 -3.25
C TRP A 105 5.41 9.61 -4.76
#